data_AF-A0A9P8P9L6-F1
#
_entry.id   AF-A0A9P8P9L6-F1
#
_cell.length_a   1.000
_cell.length_b   1.000
_cell.length_c   1.000
_cell.angle_alpha   90.00
_cell.angle_beta   90.00
_cell.angle_gamma   90.00
#
_symmetry.space_group_name_H-M   'P 1'
#
loop_
_entity.id
_entity.type
_entity.pdbx_description
1 polymer ?
#
loop_
_entity_poly.entity_id
_entity_poly.type
_entity_poly.pdbx_seq_one_letter_code
_entity_poly.pdbx_strand_id
1 'polypeptide(L)'
;MSPQPGSSQHQQYAYPYGAYPYQPTATPFYPAQQPVMVNTQTPQAPPPKQIMVQHRNVSPLAYKLSQQLPTPPFSRLEPSEESLRQQPTKRMKRKSKFTKEQDDLIIELKKAGKSWVEIAEQANTGTYLAARNRYQVLIGQQGGGSSDCGPEDVMELRHVADQGEMEKIRYLVREFEKNTGKAVDQKQIREFLRYLFWKDPTFFDVDETYLAELLQIQASR
;
A
#
# COMPACT_ATOMS: atom_id res chain seq x y z
N MET A 1 -60.67 -17.64 16.04
CA MET A 1 -59.69 -17.08 16.99
C MET A 1 -58.32 -17.20 16.35
N SER A 2 -57.80 -16.10 15.83
CA SER A 2 -56.50 -16.01 15.15
C SER A 2 -55.39 -15.67 16.16
N PRO A 3 -54.14 -16.02 15.85
CA PRO A 3 -53.11 -14.98 15.84
C PRO A 3 -52.16 -15.05 14.63
N GLN A 4 -51.68 -13.87 14.26
CA GLN A 4 -50.73 -13.59 13.18
C GLN A 4 -49.28 -14.01 13.49
N PRO A 5 -48.45 -14.22 12.46
CA PRO A 5 -46.99 -14.35 12.61
C PRO A 5 -46.30 -12.98 12.66
N GLY A 6 -45.35 -12.87 13.60
CA GLY A 6 -44.55 -11.69 13.88
C GLY A 6 -43.54 -11.34 12.80
N SER A 7 -43.41 -10.04 12.57
CA SER A 7 -42.45 -9.38 11.70
C SER A 7 -41.18 -9.04 12.50
N SER A 8 -40.03 -9.59 12.11
CA SER A 8 -38.73 -9.20 12.66
C SER A 8 -38.10 -8.11 11.79
N GLN A 9 -38.09 -6.89 12.32
CA GLN A 9 -37.51 -5.70 11.70
C GLN A 9 -35.97 -5.74 11.70
N HIS A 10 -35.40 -5.21 10.62
CA HIS A 10 -34.01 -4.78 10.53
C HIS A 10 -33.72 -3.66 11.53
N GLN A 11 -32.66 -3.79 12.33
CA GLN A 11 -32.08 -2.66 13.07
C GLN A 11 -31.04 -1.95 12.19
N GLN A 12 -31.38 -0.76 11.72
CA GLN A 12 -30.42 0.25 11.29
C GLN A 12 -30.03 1.09 12.50
N TYR A 13 -28.74 1.18 12.79
CA TYR A 13 -28.20 2.09 13.81
C TYR A 13 -28.12 3.51 13.24
N ALA A 14 -28.88 4.44 13.83
CA ALA A 14 -28.75 5.87 13.61
C ALA A 14 -28.05 6.51 14.82
N TYR A 15 -26.96 7.23 14.59
CA TYR A 15 -26.30 8.07 15.59
C TYR A 15 -26.94 9.46 15.61
N PRO A 16 -27.33 10.01 16.78
CA PRO A 16 -27.83 11.39 16.87
C PRO A 16 -26.66 12.37 17.03
N TYR A 17 -26.56 13.32 16.10
CA TYR A 17 -25.77 14.54 16.27
C TYR A 17 -26.49 15.47 17.26
N GLY A 18 -25.84 15.78 18.39
CA GLY A 18 -26.29 16.78 19.35
C GLY A 18 -26.04 18.20 18.83
N ALA A 19 -27.09 19.01 18.80
CA ALA A 19 -27.05 20.45 18.52
C ALA A 19 -26.73 21.21 19.82
N TYR A 20 -25.68 22.03 19.80
CA TYR A 20 -25.43 23.02 20.86
C TYR A 20 -25.95 24.39 20.41
N PRO A 21 -26.71 25.12 21.26
CA PRO A 21 -27.16 26.47 20.94
C PRO A 21 -26.02 27.48 21.09
N TYR A 22 -25.80 28.28 20.04
CA TYR A 22 -24.89 29.42 20.00
C TYR A 22 -25.52 30.59 20.77
N GLN A 23 -24.85 31.10 21.81
CA GLN A 23 -25.19 32.40 22.40
C GLN A 23 -24.30 33.50 21.76
N PRO A 24 -24.86 34.64 21.35
CA PRO A 24 -24.07 35.74 20.80
C PRO A 24 -23.44 36.54 21.95
N THR A 25 -22.11 36.48 22.07
CA THR A 25 -21.35 37.40 22.92
C THR A 25 -21.15 38.72 22.20
N ALA A 26 -21.58 39.81 22.84
CA ALA A 26 -21.38 41.17 22.38
C ALA A 26 -19.88 41.51 22.33
N THR A 27 -19.41 42.02 21.20
CA THR A 27 -18.04 42.51 21.00
C THR A 27 -17.91 43.94 21.53
N PRO A 28 -16.95 44.24 22.43
CA PRO A 28 -16.61 45.60 22.77
C PRO A 28 -15.77 46.24 21.65
N PHE A 29 -16.17 47.45 21.28
CA PHE A 29 -15.54 48.32 20.29
C PHE A 29 -14.23 48.89 20.85
N TYR A 30 -13.09 48.49 20.30
CA TYR A 30 -11.79 49.12 20.60
C TYR A 30 -11.42 50.09 19.47
N PRO A 31 -10.92 51.30 19.79
CA PRO A 31 -10.45 52.24 18.77
C PRO A 31 -9.17 51.74 18.11
N ALA A 32 -9.09 51.94 16.79
CA ALA A 32 -7.98 51.53 15.93
C ALA A 32 -6.66 52.17 16.37
N GLN A 33 -5.71 51.35 16.82
CA GLN A 33 -4.31 51.76 16.93
C GLN A 33 -3.62 51.53 15.58
N GLN A 34 -2.90 52.54 15.11
CA GLN A 34 -2.15 52.48 13.85
C GLN A 34 -1.02 51.42 13.92
N PRO A 35 -0.69 50.76 12.80
CA PRO A 35 0.33 49.73 12.78
C PRO A 35 1.72 50.33 13.03
N VAL A 36 2.31 49.95 14.17
CA VAL A 36 3.74 50.14 14.42
C VAL A 36 4.48 49.10 13.57
N MET A 37 5.32 49.56 12.65
CA MET A 37 6.20 48.70 11.84
C MET A 37 7.22 48.02 12.75
N VAL A 38 6.89 46.84 13.28
CA VAL A 38 7.85 45.98 13.98
C VAL A 38 8.67 45.28 12.92
N ASN A 39 9.92 45.71 12.79
CA ASN A 39 10.93 45.04 11.98
C ASN A 39 11.33 43.72 12.67
N THR A 40 10.52 42.66 12.48
CA THR A 40 10.90 41.31 12.90
C THR A 40 11.95 40.77 11.95
N GLN A 41 13.22 41.05 12.26
CA GLN A 41 14.30 40.16 11.87
C GLN A 41 14.04 38.82 12.59
N THR A 42 13.47 37.85 11.87
CA THR A 42 13.41 36.47 12.33
C THR A 42 14.82 36.03 12.71
N PRO A 43 15.05 35.52 13.93
CA PRO A 43 16.34 34.94 14.29
C PRO A 43 16.69 33.84 13.28
N GLN A 44 17.75 34.05 12.50
CA GLN A 44 18.30 32.99 11.65
C GLN A 44 18.68 31.83 12.57
N ALA A 45 18.06 30.66 12.34
CA ALA A 45 18.45 29.43 13.01
C ALA A 45 19.96 29.22 12.81
N PRO A 46 20.71 28.83 13.86
CA PRO A 46 22.14 28.59 13.72
C PRO A 46 22.38 27.56 12.60
N PRO A 47 23.41 27.74 11.78
CA PRO A 47 23.71 26.79 10.70
C PRO A 47 23.88 25.39 11.29
N PRO A 48 23.30 24.35 10.64
CA PRO A 48 23.31 22.99 11.18
C PRO A 48 24.75 22.55 11.42
N LYS A 49 25.03 22.09 12.65
CA LYS A 49 26.33 21.51 12.99
C LYS A 49 26.53 20.26 12.16
N GLN A 50 27.37 20.35 11.13
CA GLN A 50 27.71 19.22 10.28
C GLN A 50 28.37 18.14 11.13
N ILE A 51 27.76 16.95 11.15
CA ILE A 51 28.39 15.82 11.82
C ILE A 51 29.39 15.20 10.85
N MET A 52 30.67 15.17 11.26
CA MET A 52 31.72 14.51 10.49
C MET A 52 31.73 13.01 10.79
N VAL A 53 31.53 12.21 9.74
CA VAL A 53 31.58 10.74 9.81
C VAL A 53 33.03 10.26 9.74
N GLN A 54 33.46 9.40 10.66
CA GLN A 54 34.83 8.89 10.72
C GLN A 54 34.94 7.47 10.15
N HIS A 55 35.50 7.32 8.94
CA HIS A 55 35.54 6.04 8.19
C HIS A 55 36.60 5.01 8.63
N ARG A 56 37.15 5.10 9.85
CA ARG A 56 38.16 4.13 10.32
C ARG A 56 37.49 2.78 10.62
N ASN A 57 38.09 1.64 10.26
CA ASN A 57 37.55 0.29 10.52
C ASN A 57 36.18 0.01 9.86
N VAL A 58 36.06 0.31 8.57
CA VAL A 58 34.87 0.00 7.77
C VAL A 58 35.06 -1.36 7.07
N SER A 59 34.02 -2.18 7.02
CA SER A 59 33.99 -3.44 6.25
C SER A 59 34.22 -3.17 4.75
N PRO A 60 35.28 -3.72 4.13
CA PRO A 60 35.55 -3.52 2.71
C PRO A 60 34.43 -4.04 1.80
N LEU A 61 33.78 -5.14 2.21
CA LEU A 61 32.66 -5.72 1.49
C LEU A 61 31.43 -4.80 1.53
N ALA A 62 31.04 -4.35 2.72
CA ALA A 62 29.90 -3.45 2.91
C ALA A 62 30.11 -2.13 2.15
N TYR A 63 31.34 -1.61 2.15
CA TYR A 63 31.70 -0.46 1.35
C TYR A 63 31.47 -0.73 -0.14
N LYS A 64 32.05 -1.80 -0.69
CA LYS A 64 31.91 -2.15 -2.11
C LYS A 64 30.45 -2.34 -2.53
N LEU A 65 29.65 -3.04 -1.73
CA LEU A 65 28.22 -3.24 -1.97
C LEU A 65 27.47 -1.91 -2.03
N SER A 66 27.72 -1.01 -1.08
CA SER A 66 27.02 0.29 -1.04
C SER A 66 27.32 1.19 -2.24
N GLN A 67 28.47 1.02 -2.91
CA GLN A 67 28.81 1.77 -4.11
C GLN A 67 28.10 1.23 -5.36
N GLN A 68 27.64 -0.02 -5.32
CA GLN A 68 26.95 -0.68 -6.43
C GLN A 68 25.43 -0.59 -6.31
N LEU A 69 24.91 -0.29 -5.10
CA LEU A 69 23.48 -0.17 -4.87
C LEU A 69 22.96 1.19 -5.37
N PRO A 70 21.96 1.21 -6.25
CA PRO A 70 21.34 2.45 -6.67
C PRO A 70 20.66 3.14 -5.49
N THR A 71 20.86 4.45 -5.38
CA THR A 71 20.18 5.27 -4.38
C THR A 71 18.88 5.82 -4.95
N PRO A 72 17.76 5.77 -4.22
CA PRO A 72 16.52 6.38 -4.65
C PRO A 72 16.68 7.89 -4.92
N PRO A 73 15.98 8.43 -5.94
CA PRO A 73 14.89 7.79 -6.67
C PRO A 73 15.36 6.81 -7.76
N PHE A 74 14.79 5.61 -7.77
CA PHE A 74 14.96 4.60 -8.79
C PHE A 74 14.38 5.04 -10.13
N SER A 75 13.54 6.09 -10.17
CA SER A 75 12.98 6.72 -11.38
C SER A 75 14.00 7.09 -12.48
N ARG A 76 15.30 7.04 -12.19
CA ARG A 76 16.40 7.29 -13.14
C ARG A 76 17.01 6.03 -13.78
N LEU A 77 16.60 4.85 -13.33
CA LEU A 77 17.13 3.55 -13.76
C LEU A 77 16.12 2.77 -14.58
N GLU A 78 16.47 2.38 -15.80
CA GLU A 78 15.59 1.54 -16.60
C GLU A 78 15.33 0.19 -15.92
N PRO A 79 14.06 -0.25 -15.78
CA PRO A 79 13.76 -1.60 -15.32
C PRO A 79 14.39 -2.64 -16.24
N SER A 80 14.74 -3.79 -15.70
CA SER A 80 15.26 -4.88 -16.53
C SER A 80 14.17 -5.40 -17.46
N GLU A 81 14.56 -5.88 -18.65
CA GLU A 81 13.60 -6.47 -19.60
C GLU A 81 12.85 -7.66 -19.01
N GLU A 82 13.47 -8.41 -18.10
CA GLU A 82 12.82 -9.52 -17.39
C GLU A 82 11.68 -9.02 -16.49
N SER A 83 11.90 -7.92 -15.75
CA SER A 83 10.87 -7.32 -14.89
C SER A 83 9.68 -6.79 -15.69
N LEU A 84 9.88 -6.34 -16.93
CA LEU A 84 8.81 -5.84 -17.80
C LEU A 84 7.96 -6.96 -18.44
N ARG A 85 8.33 -8.23 -18.28
CA ARG A 85 7.54 -9.34 -18.83
C ARG A 85 6.20 -9.44 -18.11
N GLN A 86 5.11 -9.49 -18.88
CA GLN A 86 3.78 -9.75 -18.35
C GLN A 86 3.76 -11.09 -17.60
N GLN A 87 3.42 -11.02 -16.32
CA GLN A 87 3.27 -12.20 -15.48
C GLN A 87 1.78 -12.55 -15.42
N PRO A 88 1.37 -13.73 -15.96
CA PRO A 88 -0.01 -14.15 -15.87
C PRO A 88 -0.35 -14.34 -14.40
N THR A 89 -1.42 -13.69 -13.95
CA THR A 89 -1.88 -13.93 -12.58
C THR A 89 -2.46 -15.34 -12.52
N LYS A 90 -1.69 -16.28 -11.98
CA LYS A 90 -2.09 -17.68 -11.84
C LYS A 90 -3.21 -17.75 -10.80
N ARG A 91 -4.45 -17.52 -11.22
CA ARG A 91 -5.61 -17.76 -10.38
C ARG A 91 -5.62 -19.23 -10.03
N MET A 92 -5.48 -19.55 -8.75
CA MET A 92 -5.57 -20.92 -8.27
C MET A 92 -6.93 -21.45 -8.73
N LYS A 93 -6.93 -22.44 -9.65
CA LYS A 93 -8.15 -23.05 -10.19
C LYS A 93 -8.84 -23.77 -9.04
N ARG A 94 -9.70 -23.08 -8.30
CA ARG A 94 -10.60 -23.72 -7.35
C ARG A 94 -11.52 -24.63 -8.16
N LYS A 95 -11.59 -25.91 -7.80
CA LYS A 95 -12.55 -26.85 -8.40
C LYS A 95 -13.93 -26.23 -8.28
N SER A 96 -14.60 -26.06 -9.42
CA SER A 96 -15.98 -25.55 -9.45
C SER A 96 -16.86 -26.50 -8.63
N LYS A 97 -17.78 -25.93 -7.85
CA LYS A 97 -18.84 -26.71 -7.20
C LYS A 97 -19.95 -27.15 -8.17
N PHE A 98 -19.94 -26.60 -9.39
CA PHE A 98 -20.87 -26.94 -10.47
C PHE A 98 -20.18 -27.79 -11.50
N THR A 99 -20.87 -28.83 -11.96
CA THR A 99 -20.42 -29.68 -13.06
C THR A 99 -20.68 -28.99 -14.41
N LYS A 100 -20.05 -29.50 -15.47
CA LYS A 100 -20.24 -28.96 -16.82
C LYS A 100 -21.68 -29.14 -17.29
N GLU A 101 -22.29 -30.27 -16.96
CA GLU A 101 -23.68 -30.60 -17.32
C GLU A 101 -24.66 -29.62 -16.64
N GLN A 102 -24.38 -29.24 -15.38
CA GLN A 102 -25.16 -28.21 -14.70
C GLN A 102 -25.01 -26.85 -15.38
N ASP A 103 -23.79 -26.48 -15.79
CA ASP A 103 -23.54 -25.22 -16.50
C ASP A 103 -24.28 -25.16 -17.84
N ASP A 104 -24.19 -26.23 -18.63
CA ASP A 104 -24.86 -26.34 -19.93
C ASP A 104 -26.38 -26.22 -19.75
N LEU A 105 -26.95 -26.92 -18.76
CA LEU A 105 -28.38 -26.88 -18.47
C LEU A 105 -28.85 -25.50 -17.97
N ILE A 106 -28.05 -24.82 -17.14
CA ILE A 106 -28.34 -23.44 -16.71
C ILE A 106 -28.40 -22.49 -17.91
N ILE A 107 -27.47 -22.63 -18.88
CA ILE A 107 -27.43 -21.80 -20.08
C ILE A 107 -28.64 -22.09 -20.98
N GLU A 108 -28.95 -23.36 -21.23
CA GLU A 108 -30.07 -23.78 -22.09
C GLU A 108 -31.41 -23.32 -21.53
N LEU A 109 -31.69 -23.61 -20.26
CA LEU A 109 -32.94 -23.21 -19.62
C LEU A 109 -33.09 -21.69 -19.57
N LYS A 110 -31.98 -20.96 -19.38
CA LYS A 110 -32.03 -19.51 -19.41
C LYS A 110 -32.33 -18.97 -20.80
N LYS A 111 -31.75 -19.56 -21.86
CA LYS A 111 -32.08 -19.23 -23.26
C LYS A 111 -33.54 -19.56 -23.59
N ALA A 112 -34.10 -20.61 -23.00
CA ALA A 112 -35.50 -20.99 -23.11
C ALA A 112 -36.46 -20.10 -22.29
N GLY A 113 -35.96 -19.04 -21.63
CA GLY A 113 -36.80 -18.07 -20.92
C GLY A 113 -37.26 -18.51 -19.53
N LYS A 114 -36.70 -19.59 -18.97
CA LYS A 114 -37.08 -20.09 -17.65
C LYS A 114 -36.70 -19.12 -16.53
N SER A 115 -37.49 -19.16 -15.44
CA SER A 115 -37.23 -18.40 -14.22
C SER A 115 -36.06 -19.00 -13.43
N TRP A 116 -35.40 -18.21 -12.60
CA TRP A 116 -34.27 -18.68 -11.79
C TRP A 116 -34.65 -19.77 -10.78
N VAL A 117 -35.91 -19.79 -10.34
CA VAL A 117 -36.43 -20.83 -9.44
C VAL A 117 -36.51 -22.15 -10.19
N GLU A 118 -37.14 -22.17 -11.38
CA GLU A 118 -37.20 -23.37 -12.23
C GLU A 118 -35.82 -23.88 -12.64
N ILE A 119 -34.90 -22.98 -12.97
CA ILE A 119 -33.51 -23.34 -13.31
C ILE A 119 -32.81 -23.98 -12.11
N ALA A 120 -33.03 -23.45 -10.90
CA ALA A 120 -32.38 -23.99 -9.71
C ALA A 120 -32.85 -25.40 -9.35
N GLU A 121 -34.13 -25.68 -9.54
CA GLU A 121 -34.72 -27.00 -9.39
C GLU A 121 -34.20 -27.97 -10.45
N GLN A 122 -34.26 -27.58 -11.73
CA GLN A 122 -33.90 -28.47 -12.85
C GLN A 122 -32.39 -28.74 -12.94
N ALA A 123 -31.54 -27.72 -12.72
CA ALA A 123 -30.08 -27.86 -12.73
C ALA A 123 -29.49 -28.25 -11.37
N ASN A 124 -30.34 -28.50 -10.36
CA ASN A 124 -29.96 -28.90 -9.01
C ASN A 124 -28.84 -28.01 -8.41
N THR A 125 -29.02 -26.70 -8.51
CA THR A 125 -28.04 -25.71 -8.01
C THR A 125 -28.24 -25.33 -6.54
N GLY A 126 -29.29 -25.88 -5.92
CA GLY A 126 -29.69 -25.67 -4.53
C GLY A 126 -30.55 -24.43 -4.29
N THR A 127 -30.18 -23.26 -4.85
CA THR A 127 -30.95 -22.02 -4.69
C THR A 127 -31.01 -21.21 -5.98
N TYR A 128 -32.09 -20.45 -6.17
CA TYR A 128 -32.25 -19.55 -7.34
C TYR A 128 -31.10 -18.53 -7.46
N LEU A 129 -30.55 -18.06 -6.33
CA LEU A 129 -29.43 -17.13 -6.30
C LEU A 129 -28.14 -17.81 -6.77
N ALA A 130 -27.93 -19.09 -6.41
CA ALA A 130 -26.79 -19.87 -6.89
C ALA A 130 -26.85 -20.10 -8.41
N ALA A 131 -28.03 -20.42 -8.95
CA ALA A 131 -28.25 -20.53 -10.40
C ALA A 131 -27.96 -19.20 -11.13
N ARG A 132 -28.50 -18.08 -10.62
CA ARG A 132 -28.28 -16.75 -11.20
C ARG A 132 -26.80 -16.37 -11.18
N ASN A 133 -26.13 -16.47 -10.03
CA ASN A 133 -24.71 -16.12 -9.90
C ASN A 133 -23.86 -17.01 -10.80
N ARG A 134 -24.19 -18.30 -10.92
CA ARG A 134 -23.46 -19.20 -11.80
C ARG A 134 -23.61 -18.80 -13.27
N TYR A 135 -24.83 -18.49 -13.71
CA TYR A 135 -25.07 -17.97 -15.05
C TYR A 135 -24.27 -16.68 -15.32
N GLN A 136 -24.29 -15.71 -14.38
CA GLN A 136 -23.53 -14.46 -14.51
C GLN A 136 -22.03 -14.69 -14.66
N VAL A 137 -21.46 -15.66 -13.95
CA VAL A 137 -20.05 -16.06 -14.13
C VAL A 137 -19.83 -16.69 -15.51
N LEU A 138 -20.73 -17.58 -15.96
CA LEU A 138 -20.62 -18.28 -17.25
C LEU A 138 -20.66 -17.31 -18.45
N ILE A 139 -21.50 -16.27 -18.39
CA ILE A 139 -21.58 -15.24 -19.43
C ILE A 139 -20.54 -14.11 -19.25
N GLY A 140 -19.60 -14.26 -18.31
CA GLY A 140 -18.54 -13.28 -18.06
C GLY A 140 -19.00 -11.97 -17.40
N GLN A 141 -20.25 -11.89 -16.93
CA GLN A 141 -20.77 -10.72 -16.23
C GLN A 141 -20.21 -10.59 -14.80
N GLN A 142 -19.81 -11.71 -14.18
CA GLN A 142 -19.28 -11.73 -12.81
C GLN A 142 -17.90 -12.39 -12.74
N GLY A 143 -16.91 -11.61 -12.33
CA GLY A 143 -15.51 -12.03 -12.20
C GLY A 143 -14.63 -10.92 -12.74
N GLY A 144 -14.04 -10.13 -11.85
CA GLY A 144 -13.01 -9.17 -12.25
C GLY A 144 -11.98 -9.89 -13.10
N GLY A 145 -11.63 -9.28 -14.23
CA GLY A 145 -10.56 -9.77 -15.08
C GLY A 145 -9.34 -10.07 -14.21
N SER A 146 -8.69 -11.19 -14.46
CA SER A 146 -7.31 -11.34 -14.02
C SER A 146 -6.53 -10.19 -14.66
N SER A 147 -6.30 -9.10 -13.92
CA SER A 147 -5.40 -8.06 -14.37
C SER A 147 -4.01 -8.68 -14.25
N ASP A 148 -3.48 -9.10 -15.39
CA ASP A 148 -2.11 -9.57 -15.48
C ASP A 148 -1.18 -8.47 -15.00
N CYS A 149 -0.14 -8.85 -14.25
CA CYS A 149 0.86 -7.90 -13.77
C CYS A 149 1.77 -7.57 -14.95
N GLY A 150 1.69 -6.34 -15.44
CA GLY A 150 2.38 -5.87 -16.64
C GLY A 150 3.43 -4.79 -16.36
N PRO A 151 4.05 -4.26 -17.43
CA PRO A 151 5.00 -3.15 -17.35
C PRO A 151 4.50 -1.95 -16.54
N GLU A 152 3.21 -1.62 -16.65
CA GLU A 152 2.61 -0.48 -15.94
C GLU A 152 2.62 -0.69 -14.42
N ASP A 153 2.34 -1.91 -13.95
CA ASP A 153 2.37 -2.22 -12.52
C ASP A 153 3.80 -2.12 -11.96
N VAL A 154 4.81 -2.47 -12.76
CA VAL A 154 6.24 -2.34 -12.41
C VAL A 154 6.62 -0.88 -12.28
N MET A 155 6.17 -0.04 -13.22
CA MET A 155 6.45 1.40 -13.20
C MET A 155 5.74 2.10 -12.05
N GLU A 156 4.49 1.74 -11.76
CA GLU A 156 3.74 2.26 -10.62
C GLU A 156 4.38 1.84 -9.29
N LEU A 157 4.74 0.56 -9.14
CA LEU A 157 5.39 0.06 -7.93
C LEU A 157 6.73 0.78 -7.70
N ARG A 158 7.50 1.04 -8.76
CA ARG A 158 8.74 1.82 -8.68
C ARG A 158 8.50 3.24 -8.20
N HIS A 159 7.45 3.90 -8.68
CA HIS A 159 7.06 5.23 -8.21
C HIS A 159 6.69 5.21 -6.72
N VAL A 160 5.85 4.26 -6.30
CA VAL A 160 5.42 4.10 -4.90
C VAL A 160 6.63 3.80 -4.00
N ALA A 161 7.56 2.95 -4.44
CA ALA A 161 8.78 2.63 -3.70
C ALA A 161 9.66 3.88 -3.48
N ASP A 162 9.81 4.73 -4.51
CA ASP A 162 10.55 5.99 -4.38
C ASP A 162 9.91 6.96 -3.38
N GLN A 163 8.58 7.11 -3.42
CA GLN A 163 7.86 7.92 -2.43
C GLN A 163 8.03 7.37 -1.02
N GLY A 164 7.90 6.06 -0.85
CA GLY A 164 8.09 5.38 0.43
C GLY A 164 9.49 5.60 1.00
N GLU A 165 10.53 5.49 0.18
CA GLU A 165 11.90 5.76 0.62
C GLU A 165 12.07 7.22 1.06
N MET A 166 11.55 8.18 0.28
CA MET A 166 11.65 9.60 0.63
C MET A 166 10.96 9.90 1.96
N GLU A 167 9.76 9.36 2.19
CA GLU A 167 9.04 9.53 3.45
C GLU A 167 9.75 8.85 4.63
N LYS A 168 10.33 7.66 4.42
CA LYS A 168 11.17 6.99 5.43
C LYS A 168 12.32 7.89 5.87
N ILE A 169 13.05 8.50 4.92
CA ILE A 169 14.17 9.38 5.26
C ILE A 169 13.69 10.66 5.96
N ARG A 170 12.56 11.26 5.52
CA ARG A 170 11.94 12.41 6.20
C ARG A 170 11.55 12.10 7.64
N TYR A 171 10.98 10.92 7.87
CA TYR A 171 10.67 10.45 9.21
C TYR A 171 11.92 10.33 10.07
N LEU A 172 12.98 9.68 9.56
CA LEU A 172 14.23 9.51 10.29
C LEU A 172 14.90 10.84 10.65
N VAL A 173 14.90 11.83 9.74
CA VAL A 173 15.39 13.19 10.04
C VAL A 173 14.67 13.78 11.25
N ARG A 174 13.32 13.78 11.21
CA ARG A 174 12.50 14.37 12.29
C ARG A 174 12.73 13.66 13.63
N GLU A 175 12.71 12.34 13.64
CA GLU A 175 12.89 11.59 14.88
C GLU A 175 14.34 11.66 15.39
N PHE A 176 15.35 11.70 14.51
CA PHE A 176 16.74 11.87 14.93
C PHE A 176 16.95 13.24 15.58
N GLU A 177 16.45 14.31 14.97
CA GLU A 177 16.54 15.66 15.51
C GLU A 177 15.81 15.77 16.85
N LYS A 178 14.58 15.24 16.95
CA LYS A 178 13.80 15.19 18.20
C LYS A 178 14.54 14.50 19.34
N ASN A 179 15.19 13.36 19.06
CA ASN A 179 15.85 12.55 20.10
C ASN A 179 17.27 13.03 20.44
N THR A 180 17.95 13.74 19.53
CA THR A 180 19.35 14.15 19.72
C THR A 180 19.56 15.66 19.88
N GLY A 181 18.55 16.47 19.55
CA GLY A 181 18.65 17.94 19.44
C GLY A 181 19.56 18.43 18.32
N LYS A 182 20.01 17.54 17.41
CA LYS A 182 20.92 17.87 16.31
C LYS A 182 20.12 18.03 15.02
N ALA A 183 20.12 19.26 14.49
CA ALA A 183 19.59 19.53 13.16
C ALA A 183 20.44 18.80 12.11
N VAL A 184 19.79 17.93 11.34
CA VAL A 184 20.40 17.15 10.26
C VAL A 184 19.50 17.18 9.04
N ASP A 185 20.09 17.13 7.84
CA ASP A 185 19.33 17.02 6.60
C ASP A 185 19.20 15.56 6.12
N GLN A 186 18.39 15.35 5.09
CA GLN A 186 18.16 14.03 4.50
C GLN A 186 19.45 13.39 3.96
N LYS A 187 20.40 14.19 3.45
CA LYS A 187 21.66 13.71 2.90
C LYS A 187 22.57 13.20 4.01
N GLN A 188 22.63 13.92 5.13
CA GLN A 188 23.37 13.53 6.32
C GLN A 188 22.80 12.24 6.92
N ILE A 189 21.47 12.13 7.08
CA ILE A 189 20.87 10.88 7.58
C ILE A 189 21.18 9.69 6.68
N ARG A 190 21.11 9.85 5.35
CA ARG A 190 21.51 8.78 4.41
C ARG A 190 22.97 8.40 4.58
N GLU A 191 23.87 9.38 4.74
CA GLU A 191 25.28 9.13 4.99
C GLU A 191 25.53 8.40 6.30
N PHE A 192 24.77 8.74 7.34
CA PHE A 192 24.81 8.05 8.63
C PHE A 192 24.39 6.59 8.53
N LEU A 193 23.25 6.32 7.89
CA LEU A 193 22.78 4.95 7.68
C LEU A 193 23.80 4.13 6.90
N ARG A 194 24.36 4.71 5.84
CA ARG A 194 25.43 4.09 5.04
C ARG A 194 26.67 3.79 5.89
N TYR A 195 27.07 4.74 6.73
CA TYR A 195 28.17 4.55 7.66
C TYR A 195 27.91 3.47 8.72
N LEU A 196 26.70 3.39 9.27
CA LEU A 196 26.34 2.34 10.22
C LEU A 196 26.44 0.96 9.56
N PHE A 197 25.92 0.82 8.34
CA PHE A 197 26.05 -0.41 7.55
C PHE A 197 27.51 -0.77 7.27
N TRP A 198 28.35 0.22 6.96
CA TRP A 198 29.78 0.03 6.75
C TRP A 198 30.53 -0.44 7.99
N LYS A 199 30.09 0.00 9.17
CA LYS A 199 30.72 -0.36 10.43
C LYS A 199 30.36 -1.76 10.87
N ASP A 200 29.08 -2.10 10.76
CA ASP A 200 28.58 -3.40 11.14
C ASP A 200 27.43 -3.81 10.23
N PRO A 201 27.71 -4.50 9.12
CA PRO A 201 26.67 -4.97 8.22
C PRO A 201 25.80 -6.07 8.85
N THR A 202 26.26 -6.73 9.92
CA THR A 202 25.48 -7.78 10.61
C THR A 202 24.27 -7.20 11.34
N PHE A 203 24.33 -5.93 11.75
CA PHE A 203 23.16 -5.21 12.28
C PHE A 203 22.02 -5.05 11.26
N PHE A 204 22.34 -5.22 9.98
CA PHE A 204 21.40 -5.20 8.86
C PHE A 204 21.16 -6.60 8.31
N ASP A 205 21.48 -7.64 9.09
CA ASP A 205 21.38 -9.05 8.71
C ASP A 205 22.19 -9.40 7.44
N VAL A 206 23.27 -8.66 7.18
CA VAL A 206 24.21 -8.95 6.08
C VAL A 206 25.49 -9.51 6.67
N ASP A 207 25.57 -10.84 6.71
CA ASP A 207 26.71 -11.60 7.24
C ASP A 207 27.26 -12.64 6.24
N GLU A 208 28.16 -13.51 6.71
CA GLU A 208 28.76 -14.56 5.87
C GLU A 208 27.74 -15.62 5.43
N THR A 209 26.70 -15.87 6.24
CA THR A 209 25.61 -16.79 5.90
C THR A 209 24.81 -16.22 4.74
N TYR A 210 24.46 -14.93 4.80
CA TYR A 210 23.81 -14.24 3.69
C TYR A 210 24.63 -14.33 2.38
N LEU A 211 25.95 -14.16 2.46
CA LEU A 211 26.83 -14.28 1.29
C LEU A 211 26.85 -15.71 0.72
N ALA A 212 26.90 -16.73 1.57
CA ALA A 212 26.88 -18.13 1.16
C ALA A 212 25.57 -18.49 0.43
N GLU A 213 24.44 -18.05 0.97
CA GLU A 213 23.11 -18.22 0.34
C GLU A 213 23.06 -17.54 -1.04
N LEU A 214 23.56 -16.31 -1.15
CA LEU A 214 23.59 -15.56 -2.41
C LEU A 214 24.38 -16.32 -3.49
N LEU A 215 25.56 -16.84 -3.14
CA LEU A 215 26.41 -17.60 -4.06
C LEU A 215 25.73 -18.91 -4.50
N GLN A 216 25.06 -19.59 -3.58
CA GLN A 216 24.31 -20.81 -3.90
C GLN A 216 23.17 -20.53 -4.87
N ILE A 217 22.39 -19.45 -4.68
CA ILE A 217 21.33 -19.04 -5.60
C ILE A 217 21.89 -18.72 -6.98
N GLN A 218 23.02 -18.02 -7.06
CA GLN A 218 23.66 -17.70 -8.33
C GLN A 218 24.18 -18.93 -9.07
N ALA A 219 24.72 -19.92 -8.35
CA ALA A 219 25.16 -21.19 -8.94
C ALA A 219 23.99 -22.09 -9.41
N SER A 220 22.77 -21.81 -8.92
CA SER A 220 21.55 -22.58 -9.24
C SER A 220 20.74 -22.01 -10.41
N ARG A 221 21.17 -20.87 -10.97
CA ARG A 221 20.56 -20.22 -12.15
C ARG A 221 21.33 -20.59 -13.41
#